data_AF-A0A348VRC9-F1
#
_entry.id   AF-A0A348VRC9-F1
#
_cell.length_a   1.000
_cell.length_b   1.000
_cell.length_c   1.000
_cell.angle_alpha   90.00
_cell.angle_beta   90.00
_cell.angle_gamma   90.00
#
_symmetry.space_group_name_H-M   'P 1'
#
loop_
_entity.id
_entity.type
_entity.pdbx_description
1 polymer ?
#
loop_
_entity_poly.entity_id
_entity_poly.type
_entity_poly.pdbx_seq_one_letter_code
_entity_poly.pdbx_strand_id
1 'polypeptide(L)'
;MPRSVREALEKGAGGAKPETPKPGDPLFRSVQNLIVGNNRQALTAGRAKAAELGFNTMVLSSRLRGEAREIARVFAATAFEIREMNEPVAVPACVLAG
;
A
#
# COMPACT_ATOMS: atom_id res chain seq x y z
N MET A 1 -6.30 18.48 -26.99
CA MET A 1 -4.93 18.02 -26.70
C MET A 1 -3.93 18.94 -27.40
N PRO A 2 -2.87 19.41 -26.72
CA PRO A 2 -1.85 20.26 -27.33
C PRO A 2 -1.16 19.59 -28.54
N ARG A 3 -0.75 20.40 -29.53
CA ARG A 3 -0.15 19.93 -30.78
C ARG A 3 1.12 19.11 -30.55
N SER A 4 2.00 19.56 -29.65
CA SER A 4 3.24 18.87 -29.31
C SER A 4 3.02 17.45 -28.75
N VAL A 5 1.96 17.24 -27.97
CA VAL A 5 1.60 15.92 -27.43
C VAL A 5 1.10 15.01 -28.54
N ARG A 6 0.25 15.53 -29.44
CA ARG A 6 -0.26 14.79 -30.61
C ARG A 6 0.89 14.29 -31.48
N GLU A 7 1.77 15.21 -31.87
CA GLU A 7 2.90 14.90 -32.74
C GLU A 7 3.86 13.89 -32.08
N ALA A 8 4.04 13.94 -30.76
CA ALA A 8 4.87 12.97 -30.04
C ALA A 8 4.26 11.56 -30.05
N LEU A 9 2.94 11.44 -29.85
CA LEU A 9 2.23 10.15 -29.90
C LEU A 9 2.19 9.58 -31.32
N GLU A 10 1.93 10.40 -32.34
CA GLU A 10 1.94 9.98 -33.75
C GLU A 10 3.32 9.50 -34.19
N LYS A 11 4.40 10.20 -33.79
CA LYS A 11 5.79 9.76 -34.04
C LYS A 11 6.12 8.45 -33.33
N GLY A 12 5.64 8.26 -32.10
CA GLY A 12 5.81 7.00 -31.37
C GLY A 12 5.08 5.84 -32.05
N ALA A 13 3.81 6.04 -32.42
CA ALA A 13 3.01 5.04 -33.13
C ALA A 13 3.61 4.68 -34.50
N GLY A 14 4.23 5.65 -35.19
CA GLY A 14 4.93 5.45 -36.45
C GLY A 14 6.36 4.91 -36.32
N GLY A 15 6.84 4.59 -35.11
CA GLY A 15 8.19 4.06 -34.87
C GLY A 15 9.33 5.08 -35.03
N ALA A 16 9.02 6.35 -35.30
CA ALA A 16 10.00 7.44 -35.43
C ALA A 16 10.55 7.90 -34.07
N LYS A 17 9.99 7.41 -32.96
CA LYS A 17 10.47 7.62 -31.60
C LYS A 17 10.49 6.26 -30.88
N PRO A 18 11.56 5.92 -30.13
CA PRO A 18 11.61 4.68 -29.39
C PRO A 18 10.47 4.60 -28.37
N GLU A 19 9.86 3.42 -28.29
CA GLU A 19 8.86 3.08 -27.29
C GLU A 19 9.52 2.94 -25.90
N THR A 20 8.71 3.04 -24.84
CA THR A 20 9.15 2.71 -23.48
C THR A 20 9.69 1.27 -23.40
N PRO A 21 10.82 1.03 -22.70
CA PRO A 21 11.37 -0.31 -22.52
C PRO A 21 10.31 -1.29 -22.01
N LYS A 22 10.20 -2.45 -22.65
CA LYS A 22 9.22 -3.48 -22.30
C LYS A 22 9.83 -4.53 -21.37
N PRO A 23 9.01 -5.32 -20.66
CA PRO A 23 9.53 -6.46 -19.92
C PRO A 23 10.40 -7.34 -20.84
N GLY A 24 11.63 -7.65 -20.39
CA GLY A 24 12.61 -8.41 -21.19
C GLY A 24 13.58 -7.57 -22.01
N ASP A 25 13.44 -6.24 -22.05
CA ASP A 25 14.40 -5.36 -22.69
C ASP A 25 15.81 -5.54 -22.09
N PRO A 26 16.87 -5.73 -22.91
CA PRO A 26 18.24 -5.85 -22.44
C PRO A 26 18.71 -4.74 -21.51
N LEU A 27 18.12 -3.54 -21.61
CA LEU A 27 18.39 -2.41 -20.71
C LEU A 27 18.16 -2.78 -19.24
N PHE A 28 17.23 -3.69 -18.94
CA PHE A 28 16.95 -4.10 -17.57
C PHE A 28 17.91 -5.15 -17.00
N ARG A 29 18.84 -5.71 -17.79
CA ARG A 29 19.76 -6.77 -17.32
C ARG A 29 20.71 -6.31 -16.21
N SER A 30 21.02 -5.02 -16.16
CA SER A 30 21.88 -4.39 -15.14
C SER A 30 21.10 -3.52 -14.15
N VAL A 31 19.77 -3.61 -14.14
CA VAL A 31 18.90 -2.79 -13.28
C VAL A 31 18.25 -3.65 -12.21
N GLN A 32 18.48 -3.31 -10.95
CA GLN A 32 17.77 -3.88 -9.81
C GLN A 32 16.87 -2.83 -9.19
N ASN A 33 15.58 -3.13 -9.08
CA ASN A 33 14.61 -2.31 -8.35
C ASN A 33 14.28 -3.00 -7.02
N LEU A 34 14.64 -2.38 -5.90
CA LEU A 34 14.32 -2.87 -4.57
C LEU A 34 13.40 -1.89 -3.85
N ILE A 35 12.24 -2.37 -3.41
CA ILE A 35 11.34 -1.58 -2.56
C ILE A 35 11.85 -1.64 -1.13
N VAL A 36 12.51 -0.57 -0.70
CA VAL A 36 13.09 -0.43 0.65
C VAL A 36 12.08 0.06 1.70
N GLY A 37 10.93 0.57 1.25
CA GLY A 37 9.85 1.03 2.12
C GLY A 37 8.49 1.01 1.42
N ASN A 38 7.48 0.50 2.11
CA ASN A 38 6.07 0.55 1.72
C ASN A 38 5.15 0.32 2.95
N ASN A 39 3.85 0.53 2.78
CA ASN A 39 2.87 0.40 3.88
C ASN A 39 2.88 -1.01 4.50
N ARG A 40 3.06 -2.06 3.70
CA ARG A 40 3.12 -3.43 4.23
C ARG A 40 4.35 -3.66 5.10
N GLN A 41 5.51 -3.10 4.71
CA GLN A 41 6.72 -3.14 5.52
C GLN A 41 6.54 -2.36 6.83
N ALA A 42 5.99 -1.14 6.76
CA ALA A 42 5.71 -0.32 7.94
C ALA A 42 4.74 -1.01 8.92
N LEU A 43 3.63 -1.57 8.42
CA LEU A 43 2.66 -2.30 9.25
C LEU A 43 3.24 -3.57 9.85
N THR A 44 4.09 -4.28 9.11
CA THR A 44 4.77 -5.48 9.61
C THR A 44 5.72 -5.14 10.76
N ALA A 45 6.50 -4.06 10.61
CA ALA A 45 7.39 -3.56 11.65
C ALA A 45 6.60 -3.04 12.87
N GLY A 46 5.52 -2.28 12.64
CA GLY A 46 4.64 -1.80 13.70
C GLY A 46 3.98 -2.93 14.48
N ARG A 47 3.50 -3.96 13.80
CA ARG A 47 2.95 -5.18 14.41
C ARG A 47 3.99 -5.89 15.28
N ALA A 48 5.20 -6.10 14.77
CA ALA A 48 6.28 -6.72 15.54
C ALA A 48 6.58 -5.89 16.80
N LYS A 49 6.69 -4.57 16.67
CA LYS A 49 6.96 -3.71 17.81
C LYS A 49 5.84 -3.71 18.84
N ALA A 50 4.58 -3.67 18.41
CA ALA A 50 3.44 -3.73 19.30
C ALA A 50 3.39 -5.07 20.07
N ALA A 51 3.71 -6.18 19.41
CA ALA A 51 3.82 -7.48 20.06
C ALA A 51 4.94 -7.52 21.12
N GLU A 52 6.12 -6.94 20.82
CA GLU A 52 7.21 -6.79 21.82
C GLU A 52 6.79 -5.97 23.04
N LEU A 53 5.89 -5.00 22.87
CA LEU A 53 5.35 -4.17 23.94
C LEU A 53 4.21 -4.87 24.72
N GLY A 54 3.86 -6.10 24.37
CA GLY A 54 2.85 -6.91 25.06
C GLY A 54 1.43 -6.76 24.53
N PHE A 55 1.23 -6.16 23.36
CA PHE A 55 -0.08 -6.08 22.74
C PHE A 55 -0.41 -7.32 21.90
N ASN A 56 -1.67 -7.74 21.93
CA ASN A 56 -2.24 -8.60 20.91
C ASN A 56 -2.50 -7.76 19.65
N THR A 57 -1.94 -8.17 18.51
CA THR A 57 -1.92 -7.31 17.31
C THR A 57 -2.80 -7.84 16.19
N MET A 58 -3.50 -6.95 15.50
CA MET A 58 -4.22 -7.25 14.26
C MET A 58 -3.89 -6.21 13.19
N VAL A 59 -3.56 -6.64 11.96
CA VAL A 59 -3.44 -5.76 10.80
C VAL A 59 -4.72 -5.87 9.98
N LEU A 60 -5.51 -4.79 9.89
CA LEU A 60 -6.75 -4.77 9.12
C LEU A 60 -6.49 -4.71 7.61
N SER A 61 -5.63 -3.80 7.16
CA SER A 61 -5.27 -3.65 5.74
C SER A 61 -4.00 -2.83 5.56
N SER A 62 -3.31 -3.05 4.43
CA SER A 62 -2.20 -2.20 3.91
C SER A 62 -2.59 -1.43 2.65
N ARG A 63 -3.88 -1.42 2.35
CA ARG A 63 -4.48 -0.85 1.14
C ARG A 63 -5.77 -0.11 1.46
N LEU A 64 -5.86 0.48 2.66
CA LEU A 64 -7.05 1.19 3.11
C LEU A 64 -7.32 2.38 2.18
N ARG A 65 -8.57 2.52 1.74
CA ARG A 65 -9.03 3.58 0.83
C ARG A 65 -10.45 3.97 1.19
N GLY A 66 -10.80 5.22 0.92
CA GLY A 66 -12.14 5.77 1.16
C GLY A 66 -12.09 7.07 1.94
N GLU A 67 -13.26 7.61 2.23
CA GLU A 67 -13.42 8.82 3.03
C GLU A 67 -13.00 8.58 4.48
N ALA A 68 -12.17 9.47 5.03
CA ALA A 68 -11.63 9.32 6.38
C ALA A 68 -12.74 9.15 7.43
N ARG A 69 -13.87 9.86 7.28
CA ARG A 69 -15.01 9.77 8.19
C ARG A 69 -15.69 8.39 8.18
N GLU A 70 -15.72 7.72 7.04
CA GLU A 70 -16.34 6.40 6.90
C GLU A 70 -15.42 5.32 7.45
N ILE A 71 -14.12 5.43 7.17
CA ILE A 71 -13.10 4.54 7.71
C ILE A 71 -13.01 4.65 9.24
N ALA A 72 -13.15 5.86 9.81
CA ALA A 72 -13.16 6.05 11.25
C ALA A 72 -14.29 5.26 11.96
N ARG A 73 -15.46 5.12 11.31
CA ARG A 73 -16.58 4.32 11.86
C ARG A 73 -16.22 2.84 11.94
N VAL A 74 -15.51 2.30 10.95
CA VAL A 74 -15.03 0.92 10.98
C VAL A 74 -14.06 0.70 12.14
N PHE A 75 -13.08 1.59 12.32
CA PHE A 75 -12.16 1.50 13.48
C PHE A 75 -12.90 1.59 14.81
N ALA A 76 -13.88 2.49 14.93
CA ALA A 76 -14.67 2.64 16.16
C ALA A 76 -15.48 1.37 16.46
N ALA A 77 -16.17 0.81 15.47
CA ALA A 77 -16.91 -0.44 15.62
C ALA A 77 -15.98 -1.60 16.05
N THR A 78 -14.82 -1.76 15.40
CA THR A 78 -13.83 -2.76 15.80
C THR A 78 -13.33 -2.55 17.23
N ALA A 79 -13.10 -1.30 17.64
CA ALA A 79 -12.66 -1.01 19.01
C ALA A 79 -13.73 -1.33 20.06
N PHE A 80 -15.01 -1.11 19.75
CA PHE A 80 -16.12 -1.49 20.63
C PHE A 80 -16.20 -3.01 20.78
N GLU A 81 -16.17 -3.77 19.68
CA GLU A 81 -16.16 -5.24 19.70
C GLU A 81 -14.98 -5.79 20.52
N ILE A 82 -13.78 -5.24 20.34
CA ILE A 82 -12.58 -5.64 21.09
C ILE A 82 -12.78 -5.45 22.59
N ARG A 83 -13.32 -4.28 22.97
CA ARG A 83 -13.48 -3.92 24.37
C ARG A 83 -14.54 -4.78 25.06
N GLU A 84 -15.63 -5.08 24.36
CA GLU A 84 -16.80 -5.75 24.94
C GLU A 84 -16.70 -7.27 24.85
N MET A 85 -16.16 -7.79 23.76
CA MET A 85 -16.17 -9.21 23.43
C MET A 85 -14.77 -9.84 23.35
N ASN A 86 -13.69 -9.05 23.43
CA ASN A 86 -12.31 -9.50 23.13
C ASN A 86 -12.14 -10.07 21.72
N GLU A 87 -12.99 -9.63 20.78
CA GLU A 87 -12.97 -10.04 19.38
C GLU A 87 -12.83 -8.82 18.46
N PRO A 88 -12.16 -8.94 17.30
CA PRO A 88 -11.42 -10.11 16.81
C PRO A 88 -10.03 -10.27 17.46
N VAL A 89 -9.67 -9.42 18.41
CA VAL A 89 -8.37 -9.48 19.11
C VAL A 89 -8.58 -9.12 20.58
N ALA A 90 -8.01 -9.92 21.48
CA ALA A 90 -8.17 -9.72 22.93
C ALA A 90 -7.40 -8.50 23.44
N VAL A 91 -7.90 -7.84 24.49
CA VAL A 91 -7.13 -6.79 25.18
C VAL A 91 -5.91 -7.37 25.91
N PRO A 92 -4.77 -6.65 26.00
CA PRO A 92 -4.51 -5.32 25.44
C PRO A 92 -4.28 -5.39 23.91
N ALA A 93 -5.12 -4.72 23.14
CA ALA A 93 -5.15 -4.84 21.67
C ALA A 93 -4.44 -3.68 20.97
N CYS A 94 -3.75 -3.98 19.87
CA CYS A 94 -3.22 -3.00 18.93
C CYS A 94 -3.71 -3.33 17.51
N VAL A 95 -4.54 -2.44 16.97
CA VAL A 95 -5.08 -2.57 15.61
C VAL A 95 -4.29 -1.65 14.68
N LEU A 96 -3.71 -2.20 13.63
CA LEU A 96 -2.92 -1.47 12.65
C LEU A 96 -3.60 -1.48 11.28
N ALA A 97 -3.51 -0.37 10.56
CA ALA A 97 -3.99 -0.25 9.20
C ALA A 97 -3.23 0.86 8.45
N GLY A 98 -3.19 0.75 7.13
CA GLY A 98 -2.58 1.73 6.22
C GLY A 98 -2.87 1.41 4.76
#